data_AF-A0A929IFX3-F1
#
_entry.id   AF-A0A929IFX3-F1
#
_cell.length_a   1.000
_cell.length_b   1.000
_cell.length_c   1.000
_cell.angle_alpha   90.00
_cell.angle_beta   90.00
_cell.angle_gamma   90.00
#
_symmetry.space_group_name_H-M   'P 1'
#
loop_
_entity.id
_entity.type
_entity.pdbx_description
1 polymer ?
#
loop_
_entity_poly.entity_id
_entity_poly.type
_entity_poly.pdbx_seq_one_letter_code
_entity_poly.pdbx_strand_id
1 'polypeptide(L)'
;MQSLLLMIREGREPKIQDLFSEMRLIIPLLLFGIAAFAATFIGFMLLFIPGLLVVIALSFCCLYMLPLMTDKGLGLIEAIKESYNMALRDNVGEHIVVAVIFLGISAIGSSFILGSLFAQPLATIFLLSVYDEKTG
;
A
#
# COMPACT_ATOMS: atom_id res chain seq x y z
N MET A 1 -6.39 6.00 6.03
CA MET A 1 -5.06 5.44 6.40
C MET A 1 -4.41 6.31 7.47
N GLN A 2 -4.25 7.62 7.23
CA GLN A 2 -3.76 8.59 8.22
C GLN A 2 -4.44 8.50 9.59
N SER A 3 -5.78 8.45 9.65
CA SER A 3 -6.51 8.36 10.92
C SER A 3 -6.22 7.08 11.70
N LEU A 4 -5.91 5.97 10.99
CA LEU A 4 -5.51 4.71 11.60
C LEU A 4 -4.06 4.76 12.08
N LEU A 5 -3.18 5.43 11.32
CA LEU A 5 -1.81 5.71 11.76
C LEU A 5 -1.79 6.55 13.04
N LEU A 6 -2.60 7.62 13.11
CA LEU A 6 -2.72 8.44 14.32
C LEU A 6 -3.36 7.67 15.48
N MET A 7 -4.26 6.73 15.21
CA MET A 7 -4.77 5.82 16.24
C MET A 7 -3.65 4.92 16.79
N ILE A 8 -2.81 4.36 15.92
CA ILE A 8 -1.69 3.48 16.32
C ILE A 8 -0.61 4.27 17.09
N ARG A 9 -0.22 5.45 16.58
CA ARG A 9 0.84 6.28 17.17
C ARG A 9 0.42 7.07 18.40
N GLU A 10 -0.74 7.71 18.32
CA GLU A 10 -1.16 8.74 19.29
C GLU A 10 -2.38 8.32 20.12
N GLY A 11 -2.99 7.16 19.85
CA GLY A 11 -4.23 6.73 20.50
C GLY A 11 -5.44 7.62 20.19
N ARG A 12 -5.34 8.50 19.18
CA ARG A 12 -6.41 9.42 18.80
C ARG A 12 -7.55 8.68 18.10
N GLU A 13 -8.78 8.89 18.55
CA GLU A 13 -9.95 8.31 17.91
C GLU A 13 -10.13 8.84 16.47
N PRO A 14 -10.41 7.96 15.49
CA PRO A 14 -10.56 8.34 14.09
C PRO A 14 -11.85 9.15 13.90
N LYS A 15 -11.73 10.37 13.39
CA LYS A 15 -12.89 11.23 13.11
C LYS A 15 -13.30 11.11 11.64
N ILE A 16 -14.60 11.21 11.35
CA ILE A 16 -15.14 11.16 9.98
C ILE A 16 -14.54 12.26 9.10
N GLN A 17 -14.21 13.42 9.68
CA GLN A 17 -13.59 14.53 8.96
C GLN A 17 -12.21 14.17 8.38
N ASP A 18 -11.47 13.26 9.03
CA ASP A 18 -10.14 12.83 8.57
C ASP A 18 -10.22 12.00 7.27
N LEU A 19 -11.39 11.46 6.92
CA LEU A 19 -11.61 10.77 5.65
C LEU A 19 -11.50 11.71 4.45
N PHE A 20 -11.81 12.99 4.64
CA PHE A 20 -11.79 14.01 3.60
C PHE A 20 -10.59 14.96 3.70
N SER A 21 -9.81 14.88 4.77
CA SER A 21 -8.61 15.71 4.96
C SER A 21 -7.57 15.51 3.85
N GLU A 22 -7.52 14.31 3.28
CA GLU A 22 -6.53 13.92 2.26
C GLU A 22 -7.08 13.90 0.82
N MET A 23 -8.15 14.67 0.54
CA MET A 23 -8.74 14.74 -0.81
C MET A 23 -7.76 15.21 -1.90
N ARG A 24 -6.68 15.92 -1.53
CA ARG A 24 -5.61 16.32 -2.46
C ARG A 24 -4.89 15.10 -3.07
N LEU A 25 -4.85 13.97 -2.36
CA LEU A 25 -4.21 12.75 -2.83
C LEU A 25 -5.05 11.97 -3.84
N ILE A 26 -6.35 12.27 -3.99
CA ILE A 26 -7.26 11.54 -4.90
C ILE A 26 -6.77 11.62 -6.35
N ILE A 27 -6.40 12.80 -6.86
CA ILE A 27 -5.98 12.96 -8.25
C ILE A 27 -4.65 12.23 -8.54
N PRO A 28 -3.58 12.39 -7.72
CA PRO A 28 -2.36 11.60 -7.86
C PRO A 28 -2.60 10.09 -7.79
N LEU A 29 -3.42 9.63 -6.83
CA LEU A 29 -3.74 8.21 -6.67
C LEU A 29 -4.56 7.65 -7.83
N LEU A 30 -5.47 8.45 -8.39
CA LEU A 30 -6.27 8.06 -9.55
C LEU A 30 -5.39 7.93 -10.80
N LEU A 31 -4.49 8.89 -11.04
CA LEU A 31 -3.50 8.80 -12.12
C LEU A 31 -2.59 7.58 -11.96
N PHE A 32 -2.09 7.35 -10.76
CA PHE A 32 -1.29 6.16 -10.43
C PHE A 32 -2.08 4.87 -10.66
N GLY A 33 -3.33 4.82 -10.21
CA GLY A 33 -4.21 3.67 -10.36
C GLY A 33 -4.49 3.34 -11.82
N ILE A 34 -4.74 4.36 -12.67
CA ILE A 34 -4.90 4.17 -14.11
C ILE A 34 -3.61 3.65 -14.75
N ALA A 35 -2.45 4.21 -14.39
CA ALA A 35 -1.17 3.77 -14.91
C ALA A 35 -0.85 2.33 -14.49
N ALA A 36 -1.06 1.99 -13.22
CA ALA A 36 -0.87 0.64 -12.68
C ALA A 36 -1.83 -0.36 -13.32
N PHE A 37 -3.09 0.02 -13.52
CA PHE A 37 -4.07 -0.79 -14.22
C PHE A 37 -3.66 -1.04 -15.68
N ALA A 38 -3.25 0.00 -16.40
CA ALA A 38 -2.78 -0.13 -17.78
C ALA A 38 -1.52 -1.02 -17.87
N ALA A 39 -0.54 -0.83 -17.00
CA ALA A 39 0.68 -1.64 -16.96
C ALA A 39 0.36 -3.11 -16.68
N THR A 40 -0.52 -3.37 -15.71
CA THR A 40 -0.95 -4.73 -15.36
C THR A 40 -1.75 -5.38 -16.49
N PHE A 41 -2.68 -4.62 -17.10
CA PHE A 41 -3.49 -5.08 -18.22
C PHE A 41 -2.65 -5.42 -19.45
N ILE A 42 -1.69 -4.55 -19.82
CA ILE A 42 -0.73 -4.82 -20.90
C ILE A 42 0.14 -6.02 -20.57
N GLY A 43 0.61 -6.13 -19.33
CA GLY A 43 1.39 -7.27 -18.85
C GLY A 43 0.67 -8.58 -19.07
N PHE A 44 -0.60 -8.68 -18.62
CA PHE A 44 -1.42 -9.87 -18.81
C PHE A 44 -1.86 -10.09 -20.26
N MET A 45 -2.00 -9.03 -21.07
CA MET A 45 -2.29 -9.16 -22.50
C MET A 45 -1.12 -9.75 -23.29
N LEU A 46 0.12 -9.42 -22.93
CA LEU A 46 1.30 -10.00 -23.56
C LEU A 46 1.42 -11.49 -23.22
N LEU A 47 1.49 -11.84 -21.94
CA LEU A 47 1.54 -13.21 -21.41
C LEU A 47 1.19 -13.21 -19.90
N PHE A 48 0.85 -14.37 -19.33
CA PHE A 48 0.57 -14.48 -17.89
C PHE A 48 1.76 -14.09 -17.00
N ILE A 49 2.99 -14.50 -17.38
CA ILE A 49 4.21 -14.27 -16.57
C ILE A 49 4.57 -12.78 -16.46
N PRO A 50 4.63 -11.98 -17.56
CA PRO A 50 4.84 -10.54 -17.49
C PRO A 50 3.80 -9.81 -16.62
N GLY A 51 2.51 -10.17 -16.75
CA GLY A 51 1.45 -9.60 -15.91
C GLY A 51 1.71 -9.84 -14.42
N LEU A 52 2.04 -11.09 -14.05
CA LEU A 52 2.36 -11.44 -12.67
C LEU A 52 3.59 -10.68 -12.13
N LEU A 53 4.63 -10.53 -12.94
CA LEU A 53 5.83 -9.77 -12.56
C LEU A 53 5.51 -8.30 -12.27
N VAL A 54 4.65 -7.67 -13.09
CA VAL A 54 4.23 -6.28 -12.88
C VAL A 54 3.48 -6.13 -11.56
N VAL A 55 2.56 -7.06 -11.25
CA VAL A 55 1.82 -7.04 -9.97
C VAL A 55 2.78 -7.17 -8.79
N ILE A 56 3.68 -8.16 -8.82
CA ILE A 56 4.66 -8.39 -7.75
C ILE A 56 5.55 -7.15 -7.57
N ALA A 57 6.06 -6.58 -8.67
CA ALA A 57 6.91 -5.41 -8.63
C ALA A 57 6.18 -4.19 -8.06
N LEU A 58 4.94 -3.94 -8.47
CA LEU A 58 4.12 -2.85 -7.93
C LEU A 58 3.85 -3.05 -6.44
N SER A 59 3.45 -4.24 -6.03
CA SER A 59 3.18 -4.56 -4.62
C SER A 59 4.43 -4.43 -3.76
N PHE A 60 5.59 -4.85 -4.26
CA PHE A 60 6.85 -4.76 -3.52
C PHE A 60 7.37 -3.33 -3.41
N CYS A 61 7.39 -2.59 -4.53
CA CYS A 61 7.94 -1.24 -4.59
C CYS A 61 7.03 -0.20 -3.96
N CYS A 62 5.70 -0.35 -4.07
CA CYS A 62 4.73 0.65 -3.63
C CYS A 62 4.07 0.31 -2.29
N LEU A 63 4.58 -0.70 -1.58
CA LEU A 63 4.01 -1.21 -0.33
C LEU A 63 3.81 -0.09 0.72
N TYR A 64 4.81 0.77 0.91
CA TYR A 64 4.77 1.87 1.88
C TYR A 64 4.42 3.22 1.28
N MET A 65 4.13 3.28 -0.04
CA MET A 65 3.85 4.53 -0.74
C MET A 65 2.68 5.28 -0.11
N LEU A 66 1.57 4.59 0.14
CA LEU A 66 0.37 5.20 0.71
C LEU A 66 0.60 5.77 2.12
N PRO A 67 1.18 5.02 3.08
CA PRO A 67 1.58 5.56 4.37
C PRO A 67 2.48 6.79 4.26
N LEU A 68 3.52 6.73 3.40
CA LEU A 68 4.48 7.81 3.18
C LEU A 68 3.83 9.10 2.65
N MET A 69 2.86 8.97 1.74
CA MET A 69 2.11 10.12 1.23
C MET A 69 1.25 10.77 2.31
N THR A 70 0.65 9.97 3.21
CA THR A 70 -0.24 10.49 4.26
C THR A 70 0.47 10.94 5.53
N ASP A 71 1.58 10.30 5.89
CA ASP A 71 2.32 10.57 7.13
C ASP A 71 3.35 11.69 6.92
N LYS A 72 4.14 11.59 5.84
CA LYS A 72 5.20 12.55 5.51
C LYS A 72 4.76 13.61 4.48
N GLY A 73 3.54 13.52 3.95
CA GLY A 73 3.02 14.47 2.96
C GLY A 73 3.75 14.41 1.60
N LEU A 74 4.47 13.33 1.31
CA LEU A 74 5.31 13.20 0.12
C LEU A 74 4.48 13.18 -1.17
N GLY A 75 5.03 13.73 -2.25
CA GLY A 75 4.45 13.59 -3.59
C GLY A 75 4.51 12.13 -4.07
N LEU A 76 3.66 11.76 -5.04
CA LEU A 76 3.56 10.36 -5.53
C LEU A 76 4.93 9.75 -5.92
N ILE A 77 5.71 10.47 -6.72
CA ILE A 77 7.02 9.97 -7.18
C ILE A 77 8.02 9.85 -6.02
N GLU A 78 8.00 10.81 -5.09
CA GLU A 78 8.87 10.79 -3.91
C GLU A 78 8.50 9.63 -2.98
N ALA A 79 7.20 9.40 -2.77
CA ALA A 79 6.69 8.29 -1.98
C ALA A 79 7.05 6.92 -2.58
N ILE A 80 7.01 6.78 -3.91
CA ILE A 80 7.47 5.54 -4.58
C ILE A 80 8.96 5.33 -4.36
N LYS A 81 9.78 6.37 -4.56
CA LYS A 81 11.24 6.28 -4.36
C LYS A 81 11.60 5.92 -2.92
N GLU A 82 10.96 6.57 -1.97
CA GLU A 82 11.20 6.34 -0.55
C GLU A 82 10.68 4.96 -0.12
N SER A 83 9.51 4.53 -0.62
CA SER A 83 8.99 3.17 -0.41
C SER A 83 9.94 2.10 -0.93
N TYR A 84 10.52 2.31 -2.12
CA TYR A 84 11.54 1.42 -2.68
C TYR A 84 12.83 1.42 -1.86
N ASN A 85 13.27 2.59 -1.38
CA ASN A 85 14.44 2.70 -0.51
C ASN A 85 14.22 1.96 0.83
N MET A 86 13.05 2.11 1.44
CA MET A 86 12.65 1.37 2.66
C MET A 86 12.56 -0.14 2.43
N ALA A 87 12.20 -0.58 1.22
CA ALA A 87 12.19 -2.00 0.85
C ALA A 87 13.60 -2.61 0.77
N LEU A 88 14.63 -1.79 0.49
CA LEU A 88 16.01 -2.23 0.29
C LEU A 88 16.95 -1.97 1.48
N ARG A 89 16.64 -1.00 2.35
CA ARG A 89 17.58 -0.47 3.35
C ARG A 89 17.91 -1.40 4.51
N ASP A 90 16.93 -2.08 5.08
CA ASP A 90 17.14 -2.86 6.31
C ASP A 90 17.44 -4.33 5.99
N ASN A 91 16.40 -5.08 5.67
CA ASN A 91 16.45 -6.50 5.42
C ASN A 91 15.42 -6.87 4.37
N VAL A 92 15.90 -7.18 3.17
CA VAL A 92 15.05 -7.55 2.04
C VAL A 92 14.21 -8.79 2.37
N GLY A 93 14.73 -9.70 3.21
CA GLY A 93 14.01 -10.87 3.68
C GLY A 93 12.76 -10.53 4.50
N GLU A 94 12.87 -9.61 5.44
CA GLU A 94 11.73 -9.14 6.24
C GLU A 94 10.69 -8.42 5.36
N HIS A 95 11.15 -7.60 4.40
CA HIS A 95 10.24 -6.94 3.46
C HIS A 95 9.50 -7.94 2.56
N ILE A 96 10.18 -9.00 2.10
CA ILE A 96 9.54 -10.10 1.36
C ILE A 96 8.46 -10.76 2.22
N VAL A 97 8.75 -11.05 3.50
CA VAL A 97 7.76 -11.64 4.41
C VAL A 97 6.54 -10.73 4.56
N VAL A 98 6.74 -9.43 4.77
CA VAL A 98 5.66 -8.44 4.86
C VAL A 98 4.84 -8.40 3.58
N ALA A 99 5.49 -8.38 2.41
CA ALA A 99 4.82 -8.41 1.12
C ALA A 99 3.99 -9.68 0.91
N VAL A 100 4.53 -10.85 1.27
CA VAL A 100 3.83 -12.14 1.17
C VAL A 100 2.62 -12.18 2.12
N ILE A 101 2.76 -11.72 3.36
CA ILE A 101 1.64 -11.66 4.31
C ILE A 101 0.56 -10.71 3.81
N PHE A 102 0.94 -9.50 3.36
CA PHE A 102 0.00 -8.50 2.84
C PHE A 102 -0.76 -9.01 1.61
N LEU A 103 -0.05 -9.63 0.66
CA LEU A 103 -0.65 -10.25 -0.52
C LEU A 103 -1.51 -11.45 -0.15
N GLY A 104 -1.09 -12.27 0.82
CA GLY A 104 -1.86 -13.41 1.33
C GLY A 104 -3.19 -12.98 1.93
N ILE A 105 -3.19 -11.97 2.81
CA ILE A 105 -4.41 -11.42 3.40
C ILE A 105 -5.33 -10.87 2.30
N SER A 106 -4.77 -10.09 1.38
CA SER A 106 -5.50 -9.49 0.26
C SER A 106 -6.12 -10.55 -0.67
N ALA A 107 -5.36 -11.60 -1.01
CA ALA A 107 -5.79 -12.69 -1.86
C ALA A 107 -6.91 -13.52 -1.21
N ILE A 108 -6.74 -13.91 0.06
CA ILE A 108 -7.77 -14.64 0.82
C ILE A 108 -9.04 -13.79 0.93
N GLY A 109 -8.89 -12.50 1.23
CA GLY A 109 -10.01 -11.56 1.26
C GLY A 109 -10.76 -11.51 -0.07
N SER A 110 -10.03 -11.36 -1.17
CA SER A 110 -10.61 -11.30 -2.51
C SER A 110 -11.26 -12.60 -2.99
N SER A 111 -11.00 -13.73 -2.31
CA SER A 111 -11.60 -15.03 -2.64
C SER A 111 -13.09 -15.12 -2.28
N PHE A 112 -13.60 -14.20 -1.45
CA PHE A 112 -15.01 -14.09 -1.10
C PHE A 112 -15.57 -12.73 -1.54
N ILE A 113 -16.82 -12.70 -2.01
CA ILE A 113 -17.49 -11.48 -2.53
C ILE A 113 -17.40 -10.29 -1.56
N LEU A 114 -17.53 -10.55 -0.25
CA LEU A 114 -17.42 -9.55 0.81
C LEU A 114 -16.14 -9.70 1.66
N GLY A 115 -15.31 -10.71 1.39
CA GLY A 115 -14.10 -10.96 2.19
C GLY A 115 -13.08 -9.84 2.07
N SER A 116 -13.01 -9.19 0.90
CA SER A 116 -12.13 -8.05 0.65
C SER A 116 -12.46 -6.87 1.56
N LEU A 117 -13.73 -6.65 1.89
CA LEU A 117 -14.17 -5.56 2.76
C LEU A 117 -13.58 -5.67 4.18
N PHE A 118 -13.38 -6.89 4.68
CA PHE A 118 -12.80 -7.15 6.00
C PHE A 118 -11.28 -7.38 5.95
N ALA A 119 -10.77 -8.00 4.89
CA ALA A 119 -9.35 -8.25 4.73
C ALA A 119 -8.56 -6.97 4.47
N GLN A 120 -9.16 -5.99 3.78
CA GLN A 120 -8.49 -4.73 3.45
C GLN A 120 -8.14 -3.87 4.67
N PRO A 121 -9.04 -3.63 5.65
CA PRO A 121 -8.65 -2.95 6.89
C PRO A 121 -7.64 -3.75 7.70
N LEU A 122 -7.73 -5.08 7.74
CA LEU A 122 -6.75 -5.94 8.42
C LEU A 122 -5.35 -5.81 7.79
N ALA A 123 -5.26 -5.93 6.46
CA ALA A 123 -4.02 -5.76 5.71
C ALA A 123 -3.44 -4.35 5.90
N THR A 124 -4.30 -3.34 5.96
CA THR A 124 -3.89 -1.95 6.23
C THR A 124 -3.29 -1.83 7.62
N ILE A 125 -3.96 -2.30 8.68
CA ILE A 125 -3.44 -2.21 10.05
C ILE A 125 -2.08 -2.91 10.16
N PHE A 126 -1.96 -4.13 9.62
CA PHE A 126 -0.68 -4.85 9.59
C PHE A 126 0.44 -4.04 8.94
N LEU A 127 0.17 -3.48 7.76
CA LEU A 127 1.13 -2.68 7.02
C LEU A 127 1.52 -1.38 7.75
N LEU A 128 0.56 -0.76 8.43
CA LEU A 128 0.79 0.44 9.23
C LEU A 128 1.62 0.15 10.48
N SER A 129 1.41 -0.98 11.15
CA SER A 129 2.22 -1.39 12.30
C SER A 129 3.68 -1.65 11.90
N VAL A 130 3.91 -2.34 10.78
CA VAL A 130 5.26 -2.54 10.24
C VAL A 130 5.90 -1.23 9.79
N TYR A 131 5.12 -0.35 9.16
CA TYR A 131 5.60 0.97 8.75
C TYR A 131 6.02 1.82 9.96
N ASP A 132 5.24 1.77 11.05
CA ASP A 132 5.55 2.48 12.29
C ASP A 132 6.84 1.96 12.92
N GLU A 133 7.00 0.64 13.03
CA GLU A 133 8.23 0.00 13.53
C GLU A 133 9.48 0.37 12.71
N LYS A 134 9.33 0.60 11.41
CA LYS A 134 10.43 1.03 10.53
C LYS A 134 10.72 2.53 10.54
N THR A 135 9.83 3.36 11.09
CA THR A 135 9.94 4.82 11.01
C THR A 135 9.93 5.54 12.35
N GLY A 136 9.53 4.88 13.44
CA GLY A 136 9.72 5.31 14.83
C GLY A 136 11.12 4.99 15.34
#